data_AF-A0A7K0CPY8-F1
#
_entry.id   AF-A0A7K0CPY8-F1
#
_cell.length_a   1.000
_cell.length_b   1.000
_cell.length_c   1.000
_cell.angle_alpha   90.00
_cell.angle_beta   90.00
_cell.angle_gamma   90.00
#
_symmetry.space_group_name_H-M   'P 1'
#
loop_
_entity.id
_entity.type
_entity.pdbx_description
1 polymer ?
#
loop_
_entity_poly.entity_id
_entity_poly.type
_entity_poly.pdbx_seq_one_letter_code
_entity_poly.pdbx_strand_id
1 'polypeptide(L)'
;MSPTPGDIHPLLEDVLFPQQFRTALVGLTLTGLALTAAPGLASASDAKSAPVRGKSQVSSIEDSTARSLALSLADGTFRSQVARATAGGAEVSLAPLAGQAGSAFRSEVAAADRKVAAAKGLDADTGSLLTVQLAGADTTAAALSATAPLVATAPNDDEATSVTAYDSLGRAHRLDAKVAPEQPVLVVGLDGDKAVSEGMQVLNRELAAAGVATPASTAATTTSTQAAAADGYWTSRVTAVRLSDDQETWIKGNAEIFTVTSGFGLDGKVRVDTVTMPYLDDADHTYYPNQILVNWSLYKYNLADTVMFEDDGDTNYSALAKALASALLTILDLGAYIPLVNPVIDAMPDSFWVDDPDFVDAWYTLSREMTGTRNGAGGHGWMTFDRYFVSAL
;
A
#
# COMPACT_ATOMS: atom_id res chain seq x y z
N MET A 1 49.37 -32.96 7.17
CA MET A 1 50.17 -33.98 6.48
C MET A 1 49.22 -35.11 6.08
N SER A 2 49.07 -35.29 4.77
CA SER A 2 48.03 -36.02 4.02
C SER A 2 48.14 -37.56 4.14
N PRO A 3 47.19 -38.38 3.61
CA PRO A 3 46.90 -38.49 2.16
C PRO A 3 45.41 -38.63 1.75
N THR A 4 45.04 -37.97 0.65
CA THR A 4 44.10 -38.43 -0.42
C THR A 4 44.84 -39.44 -1.34
N PRO A 5 44.24 -40.27 -2.25
CA PRO A 5 43.19 -39.92 -3.26
C PRO A 5 42.27 -41.06 -3.82
N GLY A 6 41.39 -40.73 -4.79
CA GLY A 6 40.87 -41.62 -5.87
C GLY A 6 39.34 -41.66 -6.01
N ASP A 7 38.69 -40.77 -6.77
CA ASP A 7 38.42 -40.79 -8.24
C ASP A 7 37.40 -41.85 -8.71
N ILE A 8 36.21 -41.43 -9.18
CA ILE A 8 35.61 -41.79 -10.50
C ILE A 8 34.64 -40.66 -10.94
N HIS A 9 34.68 -40.35 -12.24
CA HIS A 9 34.08 -39.24 -12.99
C HIS A 9 32.74 -39.67 -13.68
N PRO A 10 32.11 -38.88 -14.60
CA PRO A 10 30.71 -38.38 -14.56
C PRO A 10 29.73 -39.09 -15.54
N LEU A 11 28.48 -38.57 -15.67
CA LEU A 11 27.57 -38.49 -16.86
C LEU A 11 26.09 -38.37 -16.35
N LEU A 12 25.33 -37.29 -16.59
CA LEU A 12 24.55 -36.87 -17.79
C LEU A 12 23.05 -37.30 -17.71
N GLU A 13 22.17 -36.41 -18.22
CA GLU A 13 20.72 -36.53 -18.48
C GLU A 13 19.77 -36.09 -17.33
N ASP A 14 19.08 -34.95 -17.42
CA ASP A 14 17.89 -34.59 -18.24
C ASP A 14 16.64 -35.45 -17.99
N VAL A 15 15.48 -34.76 -17.98
CA VAL A 15 14.06 -35.19 -18.17
C VAL A 15 13.18 -34.53 -17.08
N LEU A 16 12.55 -33.38 -17.35
CA LEU A 16 11.31 -33.12 -18.12
C LEU A 16 10.02 -33.74 -17.53
N PHE A 17 9.04 -32.84 -17.31
CA PHE A 17 7.62 -33.06 -17.01
C PHE A 17 6.94 -34.14 -17.87
N PRO A 18 5.77 -34.64 -17.44
CA PRO A 18 4.59 -34.28 -18.24
C PRO A 18 3.27 -34.08 -17.47
N GLN A 19 2.45 -33.19 -18.05
CA GLN A 19 0.99 -33.14 -17.95
C GLN A 19 0.34 -34.45 -18.43
N GLN A 20 -0.85 -34.78 -17.91
CA GLN A 20 -2.07 -35.03 -18.71
C GLN A 20 -3.22 -35.51 -17.81
N PHE A 21 -4.25 -34.67 -17.66
CA PHE A 21 -5.58 -35.09 -17.21
C PHE A 21 -6.21 -35.97 -18.29
N ARG A 22 -6.56 -37.22 -17.93
CA ARG A 22 -7.43 -38.07 -18.74
C ARG A 22 -8.78 -38.20 -18.06
N THR A 23 -9.80 -37.69 -18.75
CA THR A 23 -11.22 -37.91 -18.53
C THR A 23 -11.53 -39.40 -18.66
N ALA A 24 -12.17 -40.00 -17.66
CA ALA A 24 -12.79 -41.32 -17.77
C ALA A 24 -14.25 -41.21 -17.32
N LEU A 25 -15.14 -41.28 -18.30
CA LEU A 25 -16.59 -41.37 -18.15
C LEU A 25 -16.93 -42.86 -17.93
N VAL A 26 -17.50 -43.21 -16.78
CA VAL A 26 -18.21 -44.49 -16.60
C VAL A 26 -19.55 -44.19 -15.95
N GLY A 27 -20.62 -44.37 -16.72
CA GLY A 27 -21.97 -44.47 -16.18
C GLY A 27 -22.34 -45.94 -15.96
N LEU A 28 -22.98 -46.23 -14.83
CA LEU A 28 -24.04 -47.23 -14.75
C LEU A 28 -25.00 -46.95 -13.57
N THR A 29 -26.27 -46.83 -13.96
CA THR A 29 -27.57 -46.92 -13.26
C THR A 29 -27.71 -48.06 -12.21
N LEU A 30 -28.61 -48.12 -11.22
CA LEU A 30 -29.61 -47.25 -10.55
C LEU A 30 -30.33 -48.13 -9.49
N THR A 31 -30.49 -47.69 -8.24
CA THR A 31 -31.57 -48.03 -7.26
C THR A 31 -31.22 -47.29 -5.96
N GLY A 32 -32.02 -46.46 -5.32
CA GLY A 32 -33.47 -46.26 -5.34
C GLY A 32 -33.90 -46.09 -3.89
N LEU A 33 -33.75 -44.88 -3.32
CA LEU A 33 -34.43 -44.49 -2.08
C LEU A 33 -34.81 -43.00 -2.18
N ALA A 34 -36.11 -42.74 -2.20
CA ALA A 34 -36.68 -41.42 -2.21
C ALA A 34 -36.70 -40.83 -0.80
N LEU A 35 -36.08 -39.66 -0.62
CA LEU A 35 -36.44 -38.71 0.44
C LEU A 35 -36.65 -37.33 -0.20
N THR A 36 -37.81 -36.77 0.09
CA THR A 36 -38.33 -35.49 -0.39
C THR A 36 -37.87 -34.32 0.49
N ALA A 37 -37.24 -33.29 -0.09
CA ALA A 37 -37.40 -31.87 0.27
C ALA A 37 -36.85 -30.95 -0.83
N ALA A 38 -37.46 -29.78 -0.95
CA ALA A 38 -37.50 -28.81 -2.06
C ALA A 38 -36.22 -27.91 -2.21
N PRO A 39 -36.16 -26.98 -3.20
CA PRO A 39 -34.97 -26.64 -3.96
C PRO A 39 -34.11 -25.52 -3.35
N GLY A 40 -32.84 -25.51 -3.75
CA GLY A 40 -31.91 -24.42 -3.54
C GLY A 40 -30.70 -24.60 -4.47
N LEU A 41 -30.96 -24.62 -5.78
CA LEU A 41 -29.88 -24.50 -6.77
C LEU A 41 -29.26 -23.11 -6.57
N ALA A 42 -28.11 -23.07 -5.91
CA ALA A 42 -27.19 -21.95 -6.02
C ALA A 42 -26.86 -21.84 -7.51
N SER A 43 -27.50 -20.87 -8.18
CA SER A 43 -27.07 -20.45 -9.50
C SER A 43 -25.63 -19.99 -9.33
N ALA A 44 -24.73 -20.61 -10.09
CA ALA A 44 -23.39 -20.07 -10.26
C ALA A 44 -23.57 -18.62 -10.66
N SER A 45 -23.18 -17.71 -9.76
CA SER A 45 -23.19 -16.28 -10.04
C SER A 45 -22.46 -16.10 -11.36
N ASP A 46 -23.10 -15.39 -12.30
CA ASP A 46 -22.49 -14.95 -13.54
C ASP A 46 -21.07 -14.48 -13.23
N ALA A 47 -20.09 -15.06 -13.92
CA ALA A 47 -18.72 -14.59 -13.87
C ALA A 47 -18.78 -13.09 -14.20
N LYS A 48 -18.58 -12.25 -13.17
CA LYS A 48 -18.42 -10.80 -13.32
C LYS A 48 -17.42 -10.64 -14.45
N SER A 49 -17.87 -10.04 -15.56
CA SER A 49 -16.97 -9.71 -16.66
C SER A 49 -15.87 -8.84 -16.08
N ALA A 50 -14.60 -9.25 -16.24
CA ALA A 50 -13.46 -8.47 -15.78
C ALA A 50 -13.59 -7.04 -16.34
N PRO A 51 -13.56 -6.00 -15.49
CA PRO A 51 -13.61 -4.64 -15.97
C PRO A 51 -12.42 -4.38 -16.90
N VAL A 52 -12.63 -3.62 -17.97
CA VAL A 52 -11.57 -3.14 -18.85
C VAL A 52 -10.67 -2.22 -18.01
N ARG A 53 -9.36 -2.54 -17.89
CA ARG A 53 -8.34 -1.71 -17.23
C ARG A 53 -8.38 -0.29 -17.79
N GLY A 54 -8.92 0.65 -17.02
CA GLY A 54 -8.94 2.07 -17.34
C GLY A 54 -8.03 2.81 -16.36
N LYS A 55 -7.36 3.87 -16.82
CA LYS A 55 -6.59 4.75 -15.92
C LYS A 55 -7.50 5.22 -14.79
N SER A 56 -7.01 5.08 -13.56
CA SER A 56 -7.65 5.57 -12.36
C SER A 56 -7.80 7.11 -12.36
N GLN A 57 -8.55 7.65 -11.38
CA GLN A 57 -8.78 9.08 -11.32
C GLN A 57 -7.52 9.85 -10.93
N VAL A 58 -6.71 9.35 -9.98
CA VAL A 58 -5.47 10.01 -9.55
C VAL A 58 -4.45 9.99 -10.69
N SER A 59 -4.19 8.83 -11.30
CA SER A 59 -3.24 8.73 -12.43
C SER A 59 -3.60 9.65 -13.60
N SER A 60 -4.90 9.85 -13.86
CA SER A 60 -5.36 10.81 -14.88
C SER A 60 -5.08 12.27 -14.50
N ILE A 61 -5.15 12.62 -13.22
CA ILE A 61 -4.83 13.96 -12.72
C ILE A 61 -3.32 14.20 -12.77
N GLU A 62 -2.51 13.22 -12.36
CA GLU A 62 -1.06 13.29 -12.44
C GLU A 62 -0.59 13.42 -13.89
N ASP A 63 -1.12 12.61 -14.83
CA ASP A 63 -0.74 12.62 -16.25
C ASP A 63 -1.03 14.00 -16.88
N SER A 64 -2.18 14.59 -16.55
CA SER A 64 -2.51 15.96 -16.94
C SER A 64 -1.53 16.97 -16.34
N THR A 65 -1.18 16.81 -15.06
CA THR A 65 -0.25 17.70 -14.35
C THR A 65 1.17 17.59 -14.90
N ALA A 66 1.64 16.38 -15.21
CA ALA A 66 2.92 16.09 -15.85
C ALA A 66 3.02 16.76 -17.21
N ARG A 67 1.97 16.68 -18.03
CA ARG A 67 1.93 17.36 -19.32
C ARG A 67 2.01 18.88 -19.18
N SER A 68 1.31 19.47 -18.22
CA SER A 68 1.33 20.92 -17.98
C SER A 68 2.64 21.40 -17.36
N LEU A 69 3.25 20.59 -16.49
CA LEU A 69 4.60 20.82 -16.01
C LEU A 69 5.58 20.82 -17.19
N ALA A 70 5.51 19.81 -18.08
CA ALA A 70 6.37 19.74 -19.26
C ALA A 70 6.28 21.01 -20.10
N LEU A 71 5.07 21.45 -20.45
CA LEU A 71 4.83 22.69 -21.19
C LEU A 71 5.41 23.92 -20.47
N SER A 72 5.32 23.97 -19.15
CA SER A 72 5.86 25.08 -18.34
C SER A 72 7.39 25.15 -18.39
N LEU A 73 8.08 24.02 -18.58
CA LEU A 73 9.55 23.96 -18.72
C LEU A 73 10.08 24.54 -20.04
N ALA A 74 9.21 24.97 -20.96
CA ALA A 74 9.59 25.81 -22.09
C ALA A 74 10.21 27.14 -21.63
N ASP A 75 9.82 27.65 -20.46
CA ASP A 75 10.49 28.77 -19.80
C ASP A 75 11.82 28.31 -19.17
N GLY A 76 12.95 28.79 -19.70
CA GLY A 76 14.28 28.43 -19.21
C GLY A 76 14.58 28.89 -17.77
N THR A 77 13.93 29.94 -17.29
CA THR A 77 14.06 30.41 -15.91
C THR A 77 13.38 29.42 -14.97
N PHE A 78 12.14 29.04 -15.28
CA PHE A 78 11.39 28.06 -14.50
C PHE A 78 12.07 26.69 -14.55
N ARG A 79 12.51 26.25 -15.73
CA ARG A 79 13.28 25.01 -15.88
C ARG A 79 14.53 24.98 -15.00
N SER A 80 15.26 26.09 -14.89
CA SER A 80 16.42 26.19 -14.01
C SER A 80 16.07 26.16 -12.52
N GLN A 81 14.86 26.60 -12.14
CA GLN A 81 14.37 26.53 -10.76
C GLN A 81 14.00 25.10 -10.39
N VAL A 82 13.20 24.43 -11.23
CA VAL A 82 12.84 23.01 -11.07
C VAL A 82 14.11 22.17 -10.99
N ALA A 83 15.05 22.36 -11.91
CA ALA A 83 16.30 21.62 -11.93
C ALA A 83 17.16 21.80 -10.67
N ARG A 84 17.07 22.95 -9.99
CA ARG A 84 17.76 23.17 -8.71
C ARG A 84 17.02 22.54 -7.54
N ALA A 85 15.70 22.50 -7.59
CA ALA A 85 14.87 21.94 -6.54
C ALA A 85 14.95 20.40 -6.50
N THR A 86 14.97 19.76 -7.68
CA THR A 86 14.95 18.28 -7.80
C THR A 86 16.33 17.66 -7.99
N ALA A 87 17.41 18.47 -7.97
CA ALA A 87 18.77 17.93 -8.10
C ALA A 87 19.10 17.00 -6.93
N GLY A 88 19.71 15.85 -7.25
CA GLY A 88 20.03 14.82 -6.26
C GLY A 88 18.85 13.93 -5.87
N GLY A 89 17.78 13.91 -6.66
CA GLY A 89 16.64 12.99 -6.48
C GLY A 89 15.65 13.40 -5.40
N ALA A 90 15.76 14.62 -4.85
CA ALA A 90 14.84 15.09 -3.84
C ALA A 90 13.41 15.21 -4.40
N GLU A 91 12.45 14.63 -3.68
CA GLU A 91 11.04 14.88 -3.90
C GLU A 91 10.65 16.29 -3.42
N VAL A 92 9.93 17.03 -4.26
CA VAL A 92 9.55 18.41 -3.99
C VAL A 92 8.08 18.65 -4.28
N SER A 93 7.36 19.26 -3.34
CA SER A 93 5.98 19.73 -3.58
C SER A 93 5.89 20.66 -4.80
N LEU A 94 4.93 20.39 -5.68
CA LEU A 94 4.70 21.17 -6.89
C LEU A 94 4.07 22.53 -6.62
N ALA A 95 3.31 22.71 -5.53
CA ALA A 95 2.59 23.96 -5.29
C ALA A 95 3.52 25.18 -5.13
N PRO A 96 4.62 25.14 -4.35
CA PRO A 96 5.61 26.22 -4.30
C PRO A 96 6.28 26.49 -5.66
N LEU A 97 6.59 25.44 -6.43
CA LEU A 97 7.21 25.57 -7.75
C LEU A 97 6.27 26.21 -8.77
N ALA A 98 5.01 25.80 -8.79
CA ALA A 98 3.98 26.36 -9.65
C ALA A 98 3.75 27.86 -9.35
N GLY A 99 3.97 28.27 -8.10
CA GLY A 99 4.11 29.65 -7.68
C GLY A 99 5.04 30.48 -8.56
N GLN A 100 6.15 29.90 -9.02
CA GLN A 100 7.22 30.56 -9.75
C GLN A 100 7.02 30.53 -11.28
N ALA A 101 6.27 29.56 -11.81
CA ALA A 101 6.00 29.41 -13.24
C ALA A 101 4.98 30.43 -13.80
N GLY A 102 3.99 30.81 -12.98
CA GLY A 102 2.93 31.74 -13.39
C GLY A 102 1.55 31.40 -12.81
N SER A 103 0.58 32.30 -12.96
CA SER A 103 -0.75 32.13 -12.36
C SER A 103 -1.56 30.97 -12.97
N ALA A 104 -1.37 30.67 -14.25
CA ALA A 104 -2.07 29.58 -14.93
C ALA A 104 -1.68 28.21 -14.36
N PHE A 105 -0.37 27.88 -14.40
CA PHE A 105 0.12 26.60 -13.86
C PHE A 105 -0.11 26.48 -12.35
N ARG A 106 0.04 27.57 -11.59
CA ARG A 106 -0.35 27.60 -10.17
C ARG A 106 -1.80 27.23 -9.93
N SER A 107 -2.72 27.81 -10.73
CA SER A 107 -4.15 27.50 -10.60
C SER A 107 -4.47 26.07 -10.99
N GLU A 108 -3.73 25.52 -11.94
CA GLU A 108 -3.88 24.13 -12.37
C GLU A 108 -3.43 23.16 -11.28
N VAL A 109 -2.22 23.34 -10.73
CA VAL A 109 -1.71 22.51 -9.63
C VAL A 109 -2.63 22.57 -8.42
N ALA A 110 -3.07 23.77 -8.01
CA ALA A 110 -4.00 23.89 -6.89
C ALA A 110 -5.37 23.22 -7.15
N ALA A 111 -5.82 23.17 -8.41
CA ALA A 111 -7.05 22.46 -8.77
C ALA A 111 -6.82 20.94 -8.83
N ALA A 112 -5.66 20.50 -9.28
CA ALA A 112 -5.24 19.11 -9.29
C ALA A 112 -5.11 18.56 -7.86
N ASP A 113 -4.44 19.27 -6.95
CA ASP A 113 -4.35 18.92 -5.51
C ASP A 113 -5.74 18.65 -4.90
N ARG A 114 -6.71 19.55 -5.13
CA ARG A 114 -8.09 19.37 -4.63
C ARG A 114 -8.79 18.16 -5.24
N LYS A 115 -8.53 17.87 -6.52
CA LYS A 115 -9.12 16.71 -7.20
C LYS A 115 -8.51 15.41 -6.71
N VAL A 116 -7.19 15.38 -6.44
CA VAL A 116 -6.50 14.24 -5.83
C VAL A 116 -7.07 14.00 -4.42
N ALA A 117 -7.13 15.03 -3.59
CA ALA A 117 -7.70 14.92 -2.24
C ALA A 117 -9.13 14.34 -2.29
N ALA A 118 -9.98 14.85 -3.19
CA ALA A 118 -11.33 14.31 -3.38
C ALA A 118 -11.35 12.86 -3.88
N ALA A 119 -10.47 12.50 -4.82
CA ALA A 119 -10.35 11.14 -5.35
C ALA A 119 -9.93 10.13 -4.28
N LYS A 120 -8.96 10.51 -3.43
CA LYS A 120 -8.48 9.71 -2.29
C LYS A 120 -9.40 9.80 -1.05
N GLY A 121 -10.52 10.52 -1.13
CA GLY A 121 -11.48 10.65 -0.03
C GLY A 121 -10.93 11.43 1.18
N LEU A 122 -9.95 12.30 0.96
CA LEU A 122 -9.30 13.15 1.96
C LEU A 122 -10.13 14.42 2.23
N ASP A 123 -9.77 15.12 3.31
CA ASP A 123 -10.40 16.39 3.66
C ASP A 123 -10.07 17.49 2.64
N ALA A 124 -10.99 18.45 2.45
CA ALA A 124 -10.85 19.47 1.41
C ALA A 124 -9.68 20.45 1.67
N ASP A 125 -9.18 20.50 2.91
CA ASP A 125 -8.09 21.36 3.38
C ASP A 125 -6.75 20.62 3.55
N THR A 126 -6.63 19.36 3.09
CA THR A 126 -5.38 18.59 3.07
C THR A 126 -4.19 19.35 2.44
N GLY A 127 -4.48 20.30 1.54
CA GLY A 127 -3.47 21.16 0.94
C GLY A 127 -2.76 20.51 -0.24
N SER A 128 -1.46 20.81 -0.42
CA SER A 128 -0.69 20.26 -1.54
C SER A 128 -0.36 18.79 -1.31
N LEU A 129 -0.58 17.99 -2.34
CA LEU A 129 -0.26 16.56 -2.40
C LEU A 129 0.63 16.26 -3.59
N LEU A 130 0.57 17.03 -4.67
CA LEU A 130 1.36 16.75 -5.87
C LEU A 130 2.84 17.08 -5.66
N THR A 131 3.70 16.15 -6.05
CA THR A 131 5.17 16.27 -5.97
C THR A 131 5.80 16.16 -7.35
N VAL A 132 7.06 16.54 -7.43
CA VAL A 132 7.94 16.23 -8.54
C VAL A 132 9.30 15.80 -8.02
N GLN A 133 9.84 14.75 -8.63
CA GLN A 133 11.18 14.26 -8.34
C GLN A 133 11.95 13.98 -9.63
N LEU A 134 13.28 13.95 -9.54
CA LEU A 134 14.12 13.48 -10.63
C LEU A 134 14.26 11.96 -10.52
N ALA A 135 13.93 11.24 -11.59
CA ALA A 135 14.13 9.80 -11.69
C ALA A 135 15.05 9.44 -12.87
N GLY A 136 15.62 8.24 -12.82
CA GLY A 136 16.56 7.72 -13.81
C GLY A 136 18.00 8.18 -13.57
N ALA A 137 18.69 8.65 -14.61
CA ALA A 137 20.12 8.97 -14.52
C ALA A 137 20.42 10.17 -13.60
N ASP A 138 21.29 9.94 -12.62
CA ASP A 138 21.85 10.99 -11.77
C ASP A 138 22.43 12.14 -12.61
N THR A 139 22.00 13.36 -12.31
CA THR A 139 22.46 14.53 -13.03
C THR A 139 22.55 15.77 -12.16
N THR A 140 23.43 16.70 -12.56
CA THR A 140 23.56 17.98 -11.87
C THR A 140 22.44 18.94 -12.28
N ALA A 141 22.07 19.88 -11.41
CA ALA A 141 21.09 20.92 -11.74
C ALA A 141 21.43 21.67 -13.05
N ALA A 142 22.72 21.93 -13.31
CA ALA A 142 23.18 22.61 -14.51
C ALA A 142 22.95 21.76 -15.78
N ALA A 143 23.25 20.46 -15.71
CA ALA A 143 23.02 19.52 -16.80
C ALA A 143 21.51 19.31 -17.04
N LEU A 144 20.71 19.13 -15.97
CA LEU A 144 19.26 19.00 -16.06
C LEU A 144 18.60 20.21 -16.74
N SER A 145 19.03 21.43 -16.40
CA SER A 145 18.51 22.65 -17.03
C SER A 145 18.91 22.78 -18.51
N ALA A 146 20.09 22.26 -18.89
CA ALA A 146 20.61 22.34 -20.26
C ALA A 146 19.97 21.31 -21.20
N THR A 147 19.72 20.09 -20.72
CA THR A 147 19.27 18.96 -21.56
C THR A 147 17.76 18.96 -21.84
N ALA A 148 16.98 19.76 -21.10
CA ALA A 148 15.51 19.77 -21.11
C ALA A 148 14.92 18.38 -20.78
N PRO A 149 14.56 18.14 -19.50
CA PRO A 149 14.07 16.83 -19.09
C PRO A 149 12.73 16.51 -19.73
N LEU A 150 12.46 15.20 -19.86
CA LEU A 150 11.10 14.72 -20.07
C LEU A 150 10.34 14.78 -18.74
N VAL A 151 9.01 14.83 -18.80
CA VAL A 151 8.15 14.76 -17.61
C VAL A 151 7.19 13.59 -17.75
N ALA A 152 7.09 12.74 -16.75
CA ALA A 152 6.25 11.54 -16.76
C ALA A 152 5.48 11.40 -15.43
N THR A 153 4.64 10.38 -15.36
CA THR A 153 4.08 9.84 -14.11
C THR A 153 4.44 8.37 -14.03
N ALA A 154 4.49 7.82 -12.82
CA ALA A 154 4.55 6.38 -12.65
C ALA A 154 3.28 5.73 -13.27
N PRO A 155 3.40 4.54 -13.89
CA PRO A 155 2.24 3.75 -14.24
C PRO A 155 1.71 3.03 -12.99
N ASN A 156 0.39 2.98 -12.83
CA ASN A 156 -0.27 2.19 -11.78
C ASN A 156 -0.37 0.69 -12.09
N ASP A 157 0.15 0.24 -13.24
CA ASP A 157 0.15 -1.18 -13.61
C ASP A 157 1.58 -1.67 -13.46
N ASP A 158 1.81 -2.58 -12.52
CA ASP A 158 3.13 -3.14 -12.20
C ASP A 158 3.70 -3.96 -13.37
N GLU A 159 2.83 -4.44 -14.24
CA GLU A 159 3.18 -5.12 -15.48
C GLU A 159 3.36 -4.14 -16.66
N ALA A 160 3.31 -2.83 -16.42
CA ALA A 160 3.55 -1.83 -17.43
C ALA A 160 4.92 -2.05 -18.06
N THR A 161 4.93 -2.24 -19.38
CA THR A 161 6.16 -2.36 -20.17
C THR A 161 6.65 -1.02 -20.70
N SER A 162 5.91 0.05 -20.43
CA SER A 162 6.23 1.37 -20.98
C SER A 162 5.62 2.51 -20.20
N VAL A 163 6.31 3.63 -20.22
CA VAL A 163 5.88 4.89 -19.63
C VAL A 163 5.63 5.91 -20.74
N THR A 164 4.60 6.74 -20.58
CA THR A 164 4.42 7.95 -21.40
C THR A 164 5.08 9.14 -20.72
N ALA A 165 5.97 9.81 -21.43
CA ALA A 165 6.62 11.04 -20.97
C ALA A 165 6.39 12.18 -21.96
N TYR A 166 6.44 13.42 -21.50
CA TYR A 166 6.18 14.62 -22.30
C TYR A 166 7.43 15.49 -22.37
N ASP A 167 7.75 16.02 -23.54
CA ASP A 167 8.75 17.07 -23.67
C ASP A 167 8.17 18.47 -23.43
N SER A 168 9.03 19.49 -23.46
CA SER A 168 8.62 20.89 -23.25
C SER A 168 7.72 21.48 -24.33
N LEU A 169 7.46 20.74 -25.42
CA LEU A 169 6.46 21.07 -26.45
C LEU A 169 5.16 20.29 -26.24
N GLY A 170 5.06 19.50 -25.16
CA GLY A 170 3.93 18.63 -24.84
C GLY A 170 3.81 17.43 -25.75
N ARG A 171 4.86 17.06 -26.50
CA ARG A 171 4.87 15.86 -27.34
C ARG A 171 5.13 14.64 -26.46
N ALA A 172 4.33 13.60 -26.67
CA ALA A 172 4.48 12.34 -25.96
C ALA A 172 5.64 11.52 -26.54
N HIS A 173 6.42 10.93 -25.64
CA HIS A 173 7.50 9.99 -25.87
C HIS A 173 7.19 8.71 -25.10
N ARG A 174 7.54 7.57 -25.68
CA ARG A 174 7.37 6.27 -25.04
C ARG A 174 8.72 5.81 -24.50
N LEU A 175 8.81 5.62 -23.20
CA LEU A 175 9.98 5.12 -22.50
C LEU A 175 9.76 3.67 -22.11
N ASP A 176 10.85 2.92 -21.92
CA ASP A 176 10.81 1.58 -21.36
C ASP A 176 10.60 1.68 -19.85
N ALA A 177 9.63 0.96 -19.30
CA ALA A 177 9.36 0.97 -17.86
C ALA A 177 10.43 0.19 -17.07
N LYS A 178 11.09 -0.79 -17.68
CA LYS A 178 12.04 -1.70 -17.01
C LYS A 178 13.48 -1.20 -17.09
N VAL A 179 13.77 -0.22 -17.95
CA VAL A 179 15.11 0.31 -18.16
C VAL A 179 15.08 1.84 -18.07
N ALA A 180 15.80 2.37 -17.08
CA ALA A 180 15.92 3.82 -16.90
C ALA A 180 16.54 4.47 -18.16
N PRO A 181 15.94 5.55 -18.70
CA PRO A 181 16.50 6.24 -19.86
C PRO A 181 17.75 7.04 -19.49
N GLU A 182 18.66 7.23 -20.45
CA GLU A 182 19.81 8.13 -20.29
C GLU A 182 19.37 9.61 -20.18
N GLN A 183 18.24 9.97 -20.79
CA GLN A 183 17.69 11.31 -20.67
C GLN A 183 17.03 11.48 -19.30
N PRO A 184 17.32 12.57 -18.56
CA PRO A 184 16.69 12.84 -17.27
C PRO A 184 15.17 12.94 -17.39
N VAL A 185 14.45 12.32 -16.44
CA VAL A 185 12.98 12.34 -16.37
C VAL A 185 12.56 12.96 -15.04
N LEU A 186 11.71 13.97 -15.10
CA LEU A 186 10.99 14.46 -13.94
C LEU A 186 9.70 13.65 -13.78
N VAL A 187 9.48 13.04 -12.63
CA VAL A 187 8.28 12.26 -12.34
C VAL A 187 7.37 13.11 -11.48
N VAL A 188 6.13 13.29 -11.93
CA VAL A 188 5.06 13.84 -11.12
C VAL A 188 4.37 12.69 -10.41
N GLY A 189 4.22 12.82 -9.09
CA GLY A 189 3.55 11.86 -8.23
C GLY A 189 2.85 12.56 -7.07
N LEU A 190 2.67 11.82 -5.97
CA LEU A 190 2.11 12.32 -4.72
C LEU A 190 3.16 12.33 -3.61
N ASP A 191 2.98 13.24 -2.65
CA ASP A 191 3.55 13.16 -1.31
C ASP A 191 2.84 12.03 -0.58
N GLY A 192 3.32 10.81 -0.78
CA GLY A 192 2.68 9.59 -0.31
C GLY A 192 2.62 9.51 1.21
N ASP A 193 3.71 9.85 1.89
CA ASP A 193 3.77 9.99 3.35
C ASP A 193 2.63 10.84 3.91
N LYS A 194 2.42 12.01 3.31
CA LYS A 194 1.33 12.90 3.68
C LYS A 194 -0.02 12.31 3.32
N ALA A 195 -0.17 11.74 2.13
CA ALA A 195 -1.43 11.16 1.67
C ALA A 195 -1.90 10.03 2.59
N VAL A 196 -1.00 9.12 2.98
CA VAL A 196 -1.26 8.05 3.95
C VAL A 196 -1.56 8.61 5.32
N SER A 197 -0.77 9.56 5.81
CA SER A 197 -0.97 10.17 7.14
C SER A 197 -2.36 10.83 7.27
N GLU A 198 -2.76 11.62 6.27
CA GLU A 198 -4.08 12.25 6.20
C GLU A 198 -5.19 11.19 5.99
N GLY A 199 -4.93 10.20 5.14
CA GLY A 199 -5.82 9.07 4.90
C GLY A 199 -6.13 8.27 6.16
N MET A 200 -5.13 8.00 7.00
CA MET A 200 -5.30 7.34 8.29
C MET A 200 -6.14 8.16 9.26
N GLN A 201 -6.08 9.49 9.22
CA GLN A 201 -6.95 10.34 10.04
C GLN A 201 -8.41 10.23 9.60
N VAL A 202 -8.67 10.26 8.29
CA VAL A 202 -10.01 10.05 7.71
C VAL A 202 -10.53 8.66 8.10
N LEU A 203 -9.72 7.62 7.87
CA LEU A 203 -10.06 6.24 8.18
C LEU A 203 -10.48 6.08 9.65
N ASN A 204 -9.64 6.55 10.57
CA ASN A 204 -9.91 6.44 12.01
C ASN A 204 -11.18 7.19 12.44
N ARG A 205 -11.43 8.37 11.85
CA ARG A 205 -12.61 9.18 12.12
C ARG A 205 -13.88 8.52 11.61
N GLU A 206 -13.86 7.98 10.40
CA GLU A 206 -15.03 7.33 9.80
C GLU A 206 -15.36 6.00 10.47
N LEU A 207 -14.34 5.18 10.81
CA LEU A 207 -14.52 3.98 11.62
C LEU A 207 -15.13 4.31 12.99
N ALA A 208 -14.63 5.35 13.65
CA ALA A 208 -15.18 5.83 14.92
C ALA A 208 -16.64 6.28 14.78
N ALA A 209 -16.96 7.03 13.72
CA ALA A 209 -18.32 7.49 13.44
C ALA A 209 -19.28 6.32 13.15
N ALA A 210 -18.77 5.22 12.59
CA ALA A 210 -19.52 3.98 12.39
C ALA A 210 -19.64 3.12 13.66
N GLY A 211 -18.93 3.48 14.75
CA GLY A 211 -18.98 2.77 16.03
C GLY A 211 -17.95 1.64 16.17
N VAL A 212 -16.95 1.57 15.29
CA VAL A 212 -15.77 0.71 15.44
C VAL A 212 -14.77 1.41 16.35
N ALA A 213 -14.24 0.69 17.35
CA ALA A 213 -13.28 1.27 18.28
C ALA A 213 -11.94 1.52 17.58
N THR A 214 -11.39 2.72 17.73
CA THR A 214 -10.10 3.15 17.13
C THR A 214 -9.22 3.84 18.19
N PRO A 215 -7.94 4.15 17.93
CA PRO A 215 -7.11 4.95 18.85
C PRO A 215 -7.74 6.30 19.20
N ALA A 216 -8.31 6.99 18.20
CA ALA A 216 -8.96 8.30 18.38
C ALA A 216 -10.20 8.24 19.29
N SER A 217 -10.96 7.14 19.26
CA SER A 217 -12.17 6.96 20.07
C SER A 217 -11.88 6.78 21.57
N THR A 218 -10.71 6.23 21.91
CA THR A 218 -10.33 5.96 23.31
C THR A 218 -9.95 7.25 24.07
N ALA A 219 -9.48 8.29 23.38
CA ALA A 219 -9.18 9.60 23.99
C ALA A 219 -10.44 10.30 24.53
N ALA A 220 -11.63 9.97 24.00
CA ALA A 220 -12.90 10.55 24.42
C ALA A 220 -13.59 9.80 25.58
N THR A 221 -13.18 8.56 25.88
CA THR A 221 -13.83 7.70 26.91
C THR A 221 -12.85 7.43 28.05
N THR A 222 -12.59 8.45 28.86
CA THR A 222 -11.43 8.55 29.76
C THR A 222 -11.55 7.93 31.15
N THR A 223 -12.59 7.15 31.47
CA THR A 223 -12.80 6.74 32.89
C THR A 223 -12.30 5.33 33.23
N SER A 224 -12.28 4.36 32.29
CA SER A 224 -11.89 2.97 32.59
C SER A 224 -10.46 2.61 32.14
N THR A 225 -9.96 3.19 31.04
CA THR A 225 -8.63 2.92 30.48
C THR A 225 -7.51 3.56 31.30
N GLN A 226 -7.79 4.71 31.92
CA GLN A 226 -6.82 5.44 32.75
C GLN A 226 -6.50 4.71 34.07
N ALA A 227 -7.42 3.86 34.57
CA ALA A 227 -7.21 3.05 35.76
C ALA A 227 -6.37 1.78 35.47
N ALA A 228 -6.41 1.24 34.25
CA ALA A 228 -5.64 0.05 33.86
C ALA A 228 -4.18 0.37 33.45
N ALA A 229 -3.89 1.62 33.07
CA ALA A 229 -2.57 2.06 32.62
C ALA A 229 -1.79 2.89 33.66
N ALA A 230 -2.27 2.97 34.91
CA ALA A 230 -1.66 3.81 35.96
C ALA A 230 -0.20 3.42 36.26
N ASP A 231 0.17 2.15 36.05
CA ASP A 231 1.54 1.64 36.23
C ASP A 231 2.28 1.41 34.89
N GLY A 232 1.62 1.63 33.75
CA GLY A 232 2.10 1.31 32.40
C GLY A 232 1.31 0.19 31.71
N TYR A 233 1.76 -0.20 30.52
CA TYR A 233 1.09 -1.22 29.69
C TYR A 233 2.08 -2.03 28.84
N TRP A 234 1.68 -3.25 28.49
CA TRP A 234 2.44 -4.12 27.58
C TRP A 234 2.09 -3.85 26.12
N THR A 235 3.11 -3.94 25.27
CA THR A 235 2.98 -3.79 23.82
C THR A 235 3.71 -4.91 23.07
N SER A 236 3.27 -5.18 21.85
CA SER A 236 4.11 -5.84 20.84
C SER A 236 4.80 -4.76 20.01
N ARG A 237 6.14 -4.79 19.98
CA ARG A 237 6.96 -3.83 19.24
C ARG A 237 7.71 -4.55 18.13
N VAL A 238 7.70 -3.94 16.94
CA VAL A 238 8.46 -4.38 15.78
C VAL A 238 9.87 -3.84 15.90
N THR A 239 10.85 -4.73 16.03
CA THR A 239 12.27 -4.38 16.14
C THR A 239 13.02 -4.53 14.83
N ALA A 240 12.53 -5.38 13.94
CA ALA A 240 13.02 -5.49 12.57
C ALA A 240 11.89 -5.90 11.62
N VAL A 241 11.95 -5.45 10.36
CA VAL A 241 10.97 -5.77 9.31
C VAL A 241 11.66 -5.75 7.94
N ARG A 242 11.22 -6.63 7.04
CA ARG A 242 11.67 -6.71 5.65
C ARG A 242 10.55 -7.21 4.76
N LEU A 243 10.43 -6.61 3.58
CA LEU A 243 9.58 -7.06 2.47
C LEU A 243 10.46 -7.69 1.38
N SER A 244 9.92 -8.63 0.62
CA SER A 244 10.67 -9.43 -0.37
C SER A 244 10.42 -9.06 -1.83
N ASP A 245 9.42 -8.24 -2.11
CA ASP A 245 9.08 -7.78 -3.46
C ASP A 245 8.48 -6.39 -3.33
N ASP A 246 8.98 -5.44 -4.11
CA ASP A 246 8.43 -4.10 -4.25
C ASP A 246 7.92 -3.88 -5.69
N GLN A 247 8.26 -4.76 -6.64
CA GLN A 247 8.05 -4.56 -8.08
C GLN A 247 8.32 -3.12 -8.57
N GLU A 248 9.20 -2.39 -7.86
CA GLU A 248 9.42 -0.97 -8.04
C GLU A 248 10.30 -0.78 -9.28
N THR A 249 9.72 -0.23 -10.35
CA THR A 249 10.49 0.20 -11.52
C THR A 249 11.18 1.53 -11.23
N TRP A 250 12.18 1.93 -12.03
CA TRP A 250 12.94 3.18 -11.85
C TRP A 250 12.10 4.46 -11.75
N ILE A 251 10.82 4.39 -12.14
CA ILE A 251 9.89 5.50 -12.18
C ILE A 251 8.93 5.53 -10.98
N LYS A 252 8.78 4.42 -10.25
CA LYS A 252 7.94 4.37 -9.06
C LYS A 252 8.63 5.09 -7.89
N GLY A 253 7.82 5.51 -6.93
CA GLY A 253 8.19 6.41 -5.83
C GLY A 253 8.87 5.67 -4.69
N ASN A 254 8.61 6.10 -3.46
CA ASN A 254 8.86 5.24 -2.30
C ASN A 254 7.59 4.41 -2.06
N ALA A 255 7.71 3.25 -1.43
CA ALA A 255 6.54 2.46 -1.06
C ALA A 255 5.81 3.06 0.16
N GLU A 256 4.51 3.28 0.01
CA GLU A 256 3.66 3.86 1.06
C GLU A 256 3.01 2.79 1.96
N ILE A 257 3.79 2.20 2.87
CA ILE A 257 3.31 1.09 3.69
C ILE A 257 2.50 1.53 4.92
N PHE A 258 1.34 0.91 5.12
CA PHE A 258 0.59 0.96 6.37
C PHE A 258 0.08 -0.41 6.81
N THR A 259 -0.29 -0.51 8.08
CA THR A 259 -0.72 -1.76 8.68
C THR A 259 -2.01 -1.55 9.46
N VAL A 260 -2.98 -2.43 9.25
CA VAL A 260 -4.25 -2.51 9.96
C VAL A 260 -4.17 -3.67 10.95
N THR A 261 -4.14 -3.35 12.25
CA THR A 261 -4.26 -4.34 13.33
C THR A 261 -5.69 -4.34 13.86
N SER A 262 -6.28 -5.51 13.95
CA SER A 262 -7.66 -5.71 14.39
C SER A 262 -7.77 -6.75 15.50
N GLY A 263 -8.78 -6.59 16.34
CA GLY A 263 -9.10 -7.53 17.42
C GLY A 263 -10.39 -7.12 18.10
N PHE A 264 -10.56 -7.50 19.36
CA PHE A 264 -11.71 -7.06 20.15
C PHE A 264 -11.26 -6.09 21.24
N GLY A 265 -11.92 -4.93 21.32
CA GLY A 265 -11.78 -3.98 22.41
C GLY A 265 -12.29 -4.55 23.73
N LEU A 266 -11.96 -3.87 24.84
CA LEU A 266 -12.38 -4.27 26.19
C LEU A 266 -13.92 -4.34 26.36
N ASP A 267 -14.66 -3.65 25.50
CA ASP A 267 -16.12 -3.68 25.44
C ASP A 267 -16.70 -4.87 24.64
N GLY A 268 -15.83 -5.74 24.10
CA GLY A 268 -16.20 -6.90 23.28
C GLY A 268 -16.59 -6.56 21.84
N LYS A 269 -16.42 -5.31 21.40
CA LYS A 269 -16.62 -4.92 20.00
C LYS A 269 -15.33 -5.01 19.21
N VAL A 270 -15.43 -5.12 17.88
CA VAL A 270 -14.26 -5.05 17.02
C VAL A 270 -13.54 -3.72 17.20
N ARG A 271 -12.22 -3.79 17.31
CA ARG A 271 -11.28 -2.67 17.35
C ARG A 271 -10.36 -2.75 16.13
N VAL A 272 -10.03 -1.58 15.58
CA VAL A 272 -9.03 -1.42 14.53
C VAL A 272 -8.04 -0.33 14.93
N ASP A 273 -6.75 -0.65 14.90
CA ASP A 273 -5.62 0.25 15.07
C ASP A 273 -4.79 0.27 13.79
N THR A 274 -4.47 1.47 13.28
CA THR A 274 -3.59 1.61 12.12
C THR A 274 -2.22 2.13 12.50
N VAL A 275 -1.20 1.65 11.80
CA VAL A 275 0.21 2.03 12.00
C VAL A 275 0.83 2.28 10.63
N THR A 276 1.35 3.48 10.40
CA THR A 276 2.12 3.80 9.18
C THR A 276 3.57 3.36 9.34
N MET A 277 4.18 2.91 8.27
CA MET A 277 5.57 2.46 8.22
C MET A 277 6.32 3.17 7.07
N PRO A 278 6.48 4.50 7.14
CA PRO A 278 7.02 5.36 6.06
C PRO A 278 8.53 5.20 5.84
N TYR A 279 9.10 4.11 6.32
CA TYR A 279 10.51 3.79 6.20
C TYR A 279 10.69 2.50 5.39
N LEU A 280 9.62 1.87 4.92
CA LEU A 280 9.66 0.61 4.19
C LEU A 280 9.71 0.89 2.69
N ASP A 281 10.81 1.49 2.23
CA ASP A 281 10.88 2.07 0.88
C ASP A 281 11.53 1.13 -0.14
N ASP A 282 12.34 0.16 0.31
CA ASP A 282 13.13 -0.73 -0.55
C ASP A 282 12.78 -2.21 -0.29
N ALA A 283 12.54 -2.98 -1.35
CA ALA A 283 12.53 -4.43 -1.26
C ALA A 283 13.88 -4.98 -0.77
N ASP A 284 13.79 -6.11 -0.09
CA ASP A 284 14.93 -6.85 0.45
C ASP A 284 15.81 -6.09 1.45
N HIS A 285 15.43 -4.87 1.83
CA HIS A 285 16.05 -4.13 2.90
C HIS A 285 15.45 -4.50 4.25
N THR A 286 16.31 -4.63 5.26
CA THR A 286 15.86 -4.87 6.65
C THR A 286 15.93 -3.58 7.43
N TYR A 287 14.77 -3.08 7.84
CA TYR A 287 14.64 -1.88 8.66
C TYR A 287 14.52 -2.25 10.14
N TYR A 288 14.94 -1.33 11.03
CA TYR A 288 15.01 -1.54 12.48
C TYR A 288 14.27 -0.43 13.27
N PRO A 289 12.94 -0.35 13.15
CA PRO A 289 12.19 0.84 13.53
C PRO A 289 11.97 0.99 15.04
N ASN A 290 12.00 -0.10 15.82
CA ASN A 290 11.60 -0.12 17.23
C ASN A 290 10.20 0.48 17.47
N GLN A 291 9.27 0.24 16.53
CA GLN A 291 7.93 0.84 16.51
C GLN A 291 6.91 -0.05 17.23
N ILE A 292 6.05 0.54 18.06
CA ILE A 292 4.95 -0.18 18.70
C ILE A 292 3.88 -0.50 17.64
N LEU A 293 3.51 -1.77 17.53
CA LEU A 293 2.43 -2.23 16.64
C LEU A 293 1.11 -2.40 17.40
N VAL A 294 1.16 -3.01 18.59
CA VAL A 294 -0.06 -3.33 19.37
C VAL A 294 0.08 -2.82 20.80
N ASN A 295 -0.92 -2.06 21.27
CA ASN A 295 -1.09 -1.72 22.68
C ASN A 295 -2.12 -2.66 23.33
N TRP A 296 -1.65 -3.64 24.10
CA TRP A 296 -2.50 -4.68 24.67
C TRP A 296 -3.45 -4.21 25.77
N SER A 297 -3.27 -2.98 26.30
CA SER A 297 -4.23 -2.41 27.26
C SER A 297 -5.58 -2.07 26.62
N LEU A 298 -5.66 -2.08 25.28
CA LEU A 298 -6.86 -1.72 24.52
C LEU A 298 -7.62 -2.94 23.99
N TYR A 299 -7.08 -4.15 24.17
CA TYR A 299 -7.62 -5.40 23.62
C TYR A 299 -8.12 -6.31 24.74
N LYS A 300 -9.29 -6.91 24.53
CA LYS A 300 -9.89 -7.90 25.43
C LYS A 300 -9.10 -9.22 25.45
N TYR A 301 -8.64 -9.65 24.28
CA TYR A 301 -7.85 -10.86 24.12
C TYR A 301 -6.37 -10.51 23.98
N ASN A 302 -5.49 -11.39 24.43
CA ASN A 302 -4.05 -11.31 24.15
C ASN A 302 -3.73 -11.77 22.71
N LEU A 303 -4.64 -11.52 21.77
CA LEU A 303 -4.58 -11.89 20.36
C LEU A 303 -5.08 -10.71 19.52
N ALA A 304 -4.38 -10.46 18.41
CA ALA A 304 -4.77 -9.51 17.38
C ALA A 304 -4.36 -10.07 16.01
N ASP A 305 -5.00 -9.58 14.96
CA ASP A 305 -4.72 -9.92 13.58
C ASP A 305 -4.20 -8.68 12.86
N THR A 306 -3.16 -8.84 12.05
CA THR A 306 -2.46 -7.73 11.41
C THR A 306 -2.43 -7.95 9.90
N VAL A 307 -2.83 -6.96 9.13
CA VAL A 307 -2.75 -6.94 7.66
C VAL A 307 -1.97 -5.71 7.22
N MET A 308 -0.99 -5.91 6.35
CA MET A 308 -0.15 -4.87 5.79
C MET A 308 -0.55 -4.58 4.35
N PHE A 309 -0.57 -3.30 4.01
CA PHE A 309 -0.95 -2.76 2.72
C PHE A 309 0.07 -1.71 2.28
N GLU A 310 0.19 -1.53 0.97
CA GLU A 310 0.95 -0.47 0.31
C GLU A 310 -0.03 0.47 -0.39
N ASP A 311 0.06 1.80 -0.28
CA ASP A 311 -0.78 2.74 -1.06
C ASP A 311 -0.10 3.12 -2.38
N ASP A 312 -0.42 2.42 -3.46
CA ASP A 312 0.11 2.66 -4.82
C ASP A 312 -0.48 3.92 -5.53
N GLY A 313 -1.33 4.69 -4.85
CA GLY A 313 -1.69 6.05 -5.24
C GLY A 313 -3.18 6.35 -5.38
N ASP A 314 -4.06 5.37 -5.62
CA ASP A 314 -5.50 5.63 -5.85
C ASP A 314 -6.41 5.34 -4.65
N THR A 315 -5.84 4.88 -3.53
CA THR A 315 -6.58 4.53 -2.32
C THR A 315 -7.57 5.63 -1.91
N ASN A 316 -8.86 5.28 -1.90
CA ASN A 316 -9.90 6.12 -1.29
C ASN A 316 -10.13 5.73 0.17
N TYR A 317 -9.53 6.48 1.09
CA TYR A 317 -9.54 6.19 2.53
C TYR A 317 -10.94 6.25 3.17
N SER A 318 -11.82 7.11 2.67
CA SER A 318 -13.23 7.17 3.10
C SER A 318 -14.01 5.92 2.66
N ALA A 319 -13.82 5.48 1.41
CA ALA A 319 -14.44 4.25 0.92
C ALA A 319 -13.92 3.03 1.67
N LEU A 320 -12.61 2.96 1.91
CA LEU A 320 -11.95 1.93 2.72
C LEU A 320 -12.56 1.86 4.13
N ALA A 321 -12.71 3.00 4.81
CA ALA A 321 -13.30 3.06 6.15
C ALA A 321 -14.71 2.49 6.19
N LYS A 322 -15.55 2.85 5.21
CA LYS A 322 -16.93 2.38 5.11
C LYS A 322 -17.01 0.88 4.84
N ALA A 323 -16.13 0.37 3.98
CA ALA A 323 -16.09 -1.04 3.66
C ALA A 323 -15.65 -1.87 4.88
N LEU A 324 -14.58 -1.46 5.56
CA LEU A 324 -14.13 -2.04 6.83
C LEU A 324 -15.22 -1.98 7.90
N ALA A 325 -15.86 -0.83 8.11
CA ALA A 325 -16.95 -0.71 9.07
C ALA A 325 -18.11 -1.68 8.75
N SER A 326 -18.50 -1.76 7.47
CA SER A 326 -19.59 -2.64 7.03
C SER A 326 -19.28 -4.11 7.28
N ALA A 327 -18.03 -4.55 7.04
CA ALA A 327 -17.63 -5.92 7.29
C ALA A 327 -17.54 -6.22 8.80
N LEU A 328 -16.85 -5.36 9.55
CA LEU A 328 -16.49 -5.62 10.94
C LEU A 328 -17.66 -5.45 11.92
N LEU A 329 -18.61 -4.55 11.67
CA LEU A 329 -19.77 -4.35 12.56
C LEU A 329 -20.73 -5.54 12.59
N THR A 330 -20.65 -6.45 11.62
CA THR A 330 -21.46 -7.68 11.62
C THR A 330 -20.89 -8.77 12.53
N ILE A 331 -19.64 -8.61 12.97
CA ILE A 331 -18.93 -9.59 13.78
C ILE A 331 -19.13 -9.27 15.25
N LEU A 332 -19.74 -10.22 15.96
CA LEU A 332 -19.96 -10.14 17.41
C LEU A 332 -19.00 -11.09 18.13
N ASP A 333 -18.48 -10.64 19.26
CA ASP A 333 -17.80 -11.52 20.20
C ASP A 333 -18.82 -12.43 20.89
N LEU A 334 -18.79 -13.72 20.56
CA LEU A 334 -19.65 -14.75 21.13
C LEU A 334 -18.98 -15.50 22.31
N GLY A 335 -17.96 -14.90 22.93
CA GLY A 335 -17.20 -15.46 24.05
C GLY A 335 -15.92 -16.19 23.64
N ALA A 336 -15.51 -16.10 22.38
CA ALA A 336 -14.28 -16.70 21.84
C ALA A 336 -13.65 -15.78 20.79
N TYR A 337 -12.32 -15.82 20.68
CA TYR A 337 -11.60 -15.07 19.64
C TYR A 337 -11.92 -15.64 18.26
N ILE A 338 -12.30 -14.77 17.33
CA ILE A 338 -12.52 -15.08 15.92
C ILE A 338 -11.48 -14.29 15.12
N PRO A 339 -10.65 -14.95 14.28
CA PRO A 339 -9.69 -14.24 13.45
C PRO A 339 -10.36 -13.24 12.50
N LEU A 340 -9.80 -12.04 12.42
CA LEU A 340 -10.33 -10.90 11.69
C LEU A 340 -9.57 -10.57 10.39
N VAL A 341 -8.46 -11.27 10.10
CA VAL A 341 -7.72 -11.07 8.82
C VAL A 341 -8.64 -11.20 7.61
N ASN A 342 -9.39 -12.32 7.49
CA ASN A 342 -10.25 -12.54 6.32
C ASN A 342 -11.37 -11.48 6.22
N PRO A 343 -12.12 -11.15 7.29
CA PRO A 343 -13.04 -10.02 7.24
C PRO A 343 -12.42 -8.69 6.82
N VAL A 344 -11.18 -8.40 7.19
CA VAL A 344 -10.46 -7.20 6.75
C VAL A 344 -10.14 -7.30 5.26
N ILE A 345 -9.53 -8.39 4.82
CA ILE A 345 -9.19 -8.65 3.41
C ILE A 345 -10.43 -8.59 2.51
N ASP A 346 -11.51 -9.27 2.89
CA ASP A 346 -12.77 -9.33 2.13
C ASP A 346 -13.50 -7.98 2.08
N ALA A 347 -13.17 -7.05 2.99
CA ALA A 347 -13.72 -5.70 3.00
C ALA A 347 -12.97 -4.74 2.07
N MET A 348 -11.82 -5.14 1.52
CA MET A 348 -11.04 -4.27 0.65
C MET A 348 -11.82 -4.01 -0.65
N PRO A 349 -11.91 -2.74 -1.11
CA PRO A 349 -12.54 -2.42 -2.39
C PRO A 349 -11.98 -3.27 -3.54
N ASP A 350 -12.82 -3.66 -4.51
CA ASP A 350 -12.38 -4.46 -5.67
C ASP A 350 -11.17 -3.84 -6.41
N SER A 351 -10.95 -2.51 -6.32
CA SER A 351 -9.80 -1.83 -6.90
C SER A 351 -8.45 -2.24 -6.29
N PHE A 352 -8.43 -2.58 -4.98
CA PHE A 352 -7.23 -3.01 -4.23
C PHE A 352 -6.62 -4.32 -4.74
N TRP A 353 -7.37 -5.07 -5.55
CA TRP A 353 -6.94 -6.37 -6.08
C TRP A 353 -6.51 -6.30 -7.55
N VAL A 354 -6.54 -5.10 -8.15
CA VAL A 354 -6.33 -4.92 -9.58
C VAL A 354 -5.21 -3.94 -9.87
N ASP A 355 -5.23 -2.72 -9.31
CA ASP A 355 -4.33 -1.60 -9.67
C ASP A 355 -4.39 -0.47 -8.58
N ASP A 356 -4.50 -0.83 -7.30
CA ASP A 356 -4.71 0.11 -6.19
C ASP A 356 -3.87 -0.45 -5.00
N PRO A 357 -4.13 -0.25 -3.70
CA PRO A 357 -3.18 -0.69 -2.68
C PRO A 357 -3.02 -2.21 -2.59
N ASP A 358 -1.81 -2.69 -2.81
CA ASP A 358 -1.53 -4.12 -2.81
C ASP A 358 -1.59 -4.68 -1.39
N PHE A 359 -2.28 -5.82 -1.27
CA PHE A 359 -2.11 -6.70 -0.12
C PHE A 359 -0.63 -7.13 -0.09
N VAL A 360 0.10 -6.65 0.92
CA VAL A 360 1.50 -7.03 1.10
C VAL A 360 1.57 -8.37 1.82
N ASP A 361 1.10 -8.42 3.07
CA ASP A 361 1.09 -9.67 3.84
C ASP A 361 0.14 -9.59 5.05
N ALA A 362 -0.06 -10.72 5.73
CA ALA A 362 -0.87 -10.81 6.95
C ALA A 362 -0.25 -11.71 8.03
N TRP A 363 -0.45 -11.33 9.29
CA TRP A 363 -0.08 -12.09 10.48
C TRP A 363 -1.34 -12.41 11.29
N TYR A 364 -1.68 -13.69 11.32
CA TYR A 364 -2.84 -14.19 12.05
C TYR A 364 -2.50 -14.42 13.53
N THR A 365 -3.39 -14.02 14.43
CA THR A 365 -3.33 -14.33 15.86
C THR A 365 -1.99 -13.96 16.52
N LEU A 366 -1.47 -12.78 16.18
CA LEU A 366 -0.35 -12.18 16.90
C LEU A 366 -0.71 -12.13 18.38
N SER A 367 0.11 -12.74 19.24
CA SER A 367 -0.18 -12.81 20.67
C SER A 367 0.69 -11.84 21.49
N ARG A 368 0.21 -11.40 22.65
CA ARG A 368 0.98 -10.52 23.56
C ARG A 368 2.34 -11.07 23.95
N GLU A 369 2.43 -12.39 24.10
CA GLU A 369 3.67 -13.06 24.51
C GLU A 369 4.53 -13.50 23.31
N MET A 370 4.13 -13.15 22.07
CA MET A 370 4.86 -13.51 20.87
C MET A 370 6.16 -12.69 20.76
N THR A 371 7.27 -13.40 20.54
CA THR A 371 8.60 -12.78 20.32
C THR A 371 9.36 -13.50 19.21
N GLY A 372 10.36 -12.80 18.65
CA GLY A 372 11.20 -13.28 17.55
C GLY A 372 10.57 -13.04 16.18
N THR A 373 11.23 -13.54 15.14
CA THR A 373 10.83 -13.35 13.74
C THR A 373 9.63 -14.20 13.37
N ARG A 374 8.68 -13.63 12.64
CA ARG A 374 7.51 -14.28 12.08
C ARG A 374 7.35 -13.84 10.63
N ASN A 375 7.28 -14.83 9.75
CA ASN A 375 6.89 -14.60 8.37
C ASN A 375 5.41 -14.27 8.32
N GLY A 376 5.02 -13.42 7.39
CA GLY A 376 3.62 -13.26 7.04
C GLY A 376 3.10 -14.52 6.33
N ALA A 377 1.78 -14.65 6.28
CA ALA A 377 1.09 -15.81 5.74
C ALA A 377 1.17 -15.90 4.21
N GLY A 378 1.25 -14.77 3.51
CA GLY A 378 1.51 -14.69 2.07
C GLY A 378 2.98 -14.99 1.74
N GLY A 379 3.89 -14.75 2.67
CA GLY A 379 5.32 -15.02 2.50
C GLY A 379 6.06 -13.91 1.77
N HIS A 380 5.47 -12.71 1.70
CA HIS A 380 6.01 -11.51 1.07
C HIS A 380 6.83 -10.65 2.05
N GLY A 381 6.78 -10.97 3.34
CA GLY A 381 7.61 -10.28 4.34
C GLY A 381 7.73 -11.03 5.66
N TRP A 382 8.54 -10.44 6.54
CA TRP A 382 8.64 -10.87 7.94
C TRP A 382 8.81 -9.69 8.89
N MET A 383 8.34 -9.89 10.12
CA MET A 383 8.55 -8.96 11.24
C MET A 383 9.19 -9.68 12.41
N THR A 384 10.10 -9.00 13.11
CA THR A 384 10.64 -9.45 14.40
C THR A 384 10.00 -8.66 15.52
N PHE A 385 9.44 -9.40 16.48
CA PHE A 385 8.72 -8.82 17.61
C PHE A 385 9.49 -8.98 18.92
N ASP A 386 9.40 -7.98 19.78
CA ASP A 386 9.67 -8.13 21.20
C ASP A 386 8.50 -7.62 22.05
N ARG A 387 8.53 -8.04 23.33
CA ARG A 387 7.59 -7.56 24.34
C ARG A 387 8.18 -6.32 24.98
N TYR A 388 7.46 -5.21 24.87
CA TYR A 388 7.91 -3.94 25.42
C TYR A 388 6.93 -3.42 26.46
N PHE A 389 7.43 -2.98 27.60
CA PHE A 389 6.62 -2.35 28.65
C PHE A 389 6.78 -0.85 28.55
N VAL A 390 5.65 -0.14 28.39
CA VAL A 390 5.61 1.32 28.44
C VAL A 390 5.21 1.70 29.86
N SER A 391 6.12 2.30 30.63
CA SER A 391 5.84 2.81 31.98
C SER A 391 5.14 4.17 31.94
N ALA A 392 4.20 4.40 32.86
CA ALA A 392 3.73 5.76 33.15
C ALA A 392 4.84 6.59 33.82
N LEU A 393 4.88 7.90 33.57
CA LEU A 393 5.84 8.84 34.16
C LEU A 393 5.38 9.41 35.50
#